data_AF-A0A6N1VLL8-F1
#
_entry.id   AF-A0A6N1VLL8-F1
#
_cell.length_a   1.000
_cell.length_b   1.000
_cell.length_c   1.000
_cell.angle_alpha   90.00
_cell.angle_beta   90.00
_cell.angle_gamma   90.00
#
_symmetry.space_group_name_H-M   'P 1'
#
loop_
_entity.id
_entity.type
_entity.pdbx_description
1 polymer ?
#
loop_
_entity_poly.entity_id
_entity_poly.type
_entity_poly.pdbx_seq_one_letter_code
_entity_poly.pdbx_strand_id
1 'polypeptide(L)'
;MGITVHLRDEHDFAGWRNAARALALNGVDPRSVTWLTDNGSDALPAPPPGATLSVPRAFVAMAEHALFHPAPDRFAFLYSVLKRLADGKLKIGQKTDPDIKRLVQMVAEAEIPGGANFQVPDPLEGPRAAAKLCTHCHLHGPASQTVFGDGRADAKLVFVGEQPGDQEDIQGKPFVGPAGQLFDEILGEVGIDRSETYVTNSVKHFKFEPRGARRIHRKPDAGEVQLCRWWVEKEIALIRPKLVVALGATAAFSLLDRNVGIMRERGSIHTRARDSLPVLLTYHPSFLLRIREADEAARQRANFTSDLRQARDWLERNVA
;
A
#
# COMPACT_ATOMS: atom_id res chain seq x y z
N MET A 1 11.33 43.57 3.28
CA MET A 1 11.26 43.82 1.83
C MET A 1 10.61 42.57 1.24
N GLY A 2 9.43 42.68 0.62
CA GLY A 2 8.74 41.51 0.04
C GLY A 2 9.40 41.09 -1.27
N ILE A 3 9.41 39.79 -1.57
CA ILE A 3 9.84 39.25 -2.87
C ILE A 3 8.59 38.96 -3.69
N THR A 4 8.58 39.39 -4.95
CA THR A 4 7.53 39.04 -5.90
C THR A 4 8.07 37.99 -6.86
N VAL A 5 7.26 36.96 -7.11
CA VAL A 5 7.50 35.90 -8.09
C VAL A 5 6.43 35.97 -9.16
N HIS A 6 6.86 35.97 -10.41
CA HIS A 6 6.09 36.09 -11.63
C HIS A 6 6.14 34.74 -12.36
N LEU A 7 4.99 34.06 -12.39
CA LEU A 7 4.79 32.81 -13.09
C LEU A 7 4.19 33.07 -14.46
N ARG A 8 4.58 32.28 -15.47
CA ARG A 8 4.16 32.49 -16.85
C ARG A 8 2.64 32.38 -17.04
N ASP A 9 2.03 31.44 -16.34
CA ASP A 9 0.61 31.16 -16.37
C ASP A 9 0.16 30.47 -15.08
N GLU A 10 -1.14 30.26 -14.95
CA GLU A 10 -1.78 29.65 -13.78
C GLU A 10 -1.37 28.20 -13.50
N HIS A 11 -0.66 27.55 -14.42
CA HIS A 11 -0.25 26.16 -14.41
C HIS A 11 1.29 25.96 -14.47
N ASP A 12 2.09 27.02 -14.34
CA ASP A 12 3.57 26.95 -14.47
C ASP A 12 4.26 26.30 -13.26
N PHE A 13 4.09 24.98 -13.12
CA PHE A 13 4.71 24.20 -12.05
C PHE A 13 6.25 24.26 -12.10
N ALA A 14 6.84 24.27 -13.30
CA ALA A 14 8.28 24.36 -13.44
C ALA A 14 8.81 25.70 -12.90
N GLY A 15 8.15 26.81 -13.26
CA GLY A 15 8.43 28.14 -12.72
C GLY A 15 8.28 28.19 -11.22
N TRP A 16 7.14 27.72 -10.70
CA TRP A 16 6.88 27.67 -9.26
C TRP A 16 7.94 26.85 -8.52
N ARG A 17 8.27 25.65 -9.02
CA ARG A 17 9.26 24.75 -8.39
C ARG A 17 10.64 25.37 -8.31
N ASN A 18 11.07 26.04 -9.39
CA ASN A 18 12.37 26.70 -9.44
C ASN A 18 12.42 27.89 -8.48
N ALA A 19 11.38 28.72 -8.47
CA ALA A 19 11.29 29.87 -7.56
C ALA A 19 11.21 29.43 -6.09
N ALA A 20 10.32 28.50 -5.77
CA ALA A 20 10.16 27.94 -4.43
C ALA A 20 11.46 27.32 -3.91
N ARG A 21 12.22 26.62 -4.77
CA ARG A 21 13.54 26.09 -4.41
C ARG A 21 14.54 27.21 -4.10
N ALA A 22 14.64 28.24 -4.94
CA ALA A 22 15.55 29.37 -4.71
C ALA A 22 15.22 30.12 -3.41
N LEU A 23 13.94 30.39 -3.18
CA LEU A 23 13.45 31.05 -1.97
C LEU A 23 13.70 30.21 -0.70
N ALA A 24 13.41 28.91 -0.75
CA ALA A 24 13.63 28.00 0.39
C ALA A 24 15.12 27.86 0.74
N LEU A 25 16.00 27.74 -0.26
CA LEU A 25 17.45 27.66 -0.04
C LEU A 25 18.03 28.95 0.54
N ASN A 26 17.36 30.09 0.33
CA ASN A 26 17.71 31.38 0.93
C ASN A 26 16.95 31.67 2.24
N GLY A 27 16.17 30.71 2.77
CA GLY A 27 15.49 30.87 4.05
C GLY A 27 14.39 31.94 4.05
N VAL A 28 13.83 32.30 2.89
CA VAL A 28 12.79 33.32 2.77
C VAL A 28 11.52 32.87 3.51
N ASP A 29 10.86 33.78 4.23
CA ASP A 29 9.59 33.49 4.91
C ASP A 29 8.46 33.46 3.86
N PRO A 30 7.62 32.40 3.81
CA PRO A 30 6.45 32.33 2.93
C PRO A 30 5.55 33.58 2.95
N ARG A 31 5.39 34.24 4.10
CA ARG A 31 4.56 35.44 4.25
C ARG A 31 5.17 36.70 3.61
N SER A 32 6.44 36.64 3.24
CA SER A 32 7.16 37.73 2.57
C SER A 32 7.17 37.59 1.04
N VAL A 33 6.52 36.55 0.50
CA VAL A 33 6.51 36.25 -0.93
C VAL A 33 5.13 36.52 -1.53
N THR A 34 5.10 37.31 -2.60
CA THR A 34 3.91 37.52 -3.42
C THR A 34 4.05 36.73 -4.71
N TRP A 35 3.01 36.02 -5.12
CA TRP A 35 2.99 35.20 -6.33
C TRP A 35 2.01 35.81 -7.32
N LEU A 36 2.47 36.11 -8.53
CA LEU A 36 1.70 36.71 -9.62
C LEU A 36 1.81 35.83 -10.86
N THR A 37 0.80 35.86 -11.71
CA THR A 37 0.79 35.20 -13.03
C THR A 37 0.75 36.28 -14.11
N ASP A 38 1.93 36.68 -14.58
CA ASP A 38 2.09 37.74 -15.58
C ASP A 38 3.43 37.54 -16.34
N ASN A 39 3.74 38.45 -17.26
CA ASN A 39 4.99 38.43 -18.02
C ASN A 39 6.13 39.23 -17.33
N GLY A 40 6.08 39.36 -16.00
CA GLY A 40 7.12 40.00 -15.20
C GLY A 40 8.42 39.19 -15.18
N SER A 41 9.47 39.79 -14.64
CA SER A 41 10.75 39.12 -14.44
C SER A 41 11.10 39.06 -12.97
N ASP A 42 11.52 37.88 -12.52
CA ASP A 42 11.87 37.68 -11.13
C ASP A 42 13.30 38.14 -10.83
N ALA A 43 13.48 38.84 -9.72
CA ALA A 43 14.77 39.03 -9.08
C ALA A 43 14.92 38.07 -7.90
N LEU A 44 15.04 36.77 -8.19
CA LEU A 44 15.24 35.75 -7.14
C LEU A 44 16.70 35.76 -6.65
N PRO A 45 16.93 35.58 -5.34
CA PRO A 45 18.28 35.42 -4.82
C PRO A 45 18.90 34.13 -5.34
N ALA A 46 20.18 34.19 -5.74
CA ALA A 46 20.95 32.99 -6.07
C ALA A 46 21.05 32.08 -4.83
N PRO A 47 20.84 30.77 -4.95
CA PRO A 47 21.01 29.86 -3.82
C PRO A 47 22.46 29.86 -3.34
N PRO A 48 22.72 29.77 -2.02
CA PRO A 48 24.07 29.67 -1.50
C PRO A 48 24.81 28.44 -2.07
N PRO A 49 26.11 28.54 -2.39
CA PRO A 49 26.88 27.40 -2.88
C PRO A 49 26.79 26.20 -1.93
N GLY A 50 26.45 25.03 -2.46
CA GLY A 50 26.34 23.78 -1.68
C GLY A 50 25.06 23.64 -0.84
N ALA A 51 24.16 24.61 -0.84
CA ALA A 51 22.89 24.50 -0.14
C ALA A 51 22.02 23.39 -0.77
N THR A 52 21.42 22.55 0.08
CA THR A 52 20.56 21.45 -0.35
C THR A 52 19.15 21.61 0.21
N LEU A 53 18.17 21.22 -0.59
CA LEU A 53 16.75 21.22 -0.22
C LEU A 53 16.25 19.79 -0.40
N SER A 54 15.71 19.22 0.67
CA SER A 54 15.13 17.87 0.66
C SER A 54 13.68 17.93 1.11
N VAL A 55 12.80 17.37 0.29
CA VAL A 55 11.38 17.17 0.61
C VAL A 55 10.95 15.79 0.09
N PRO A 56 9.92 15.15 0.66
CA PRO A 56 9.45 13.85 0.18
C PRO A 56 9.00 13.89 -1.29
N ARG A 57 9.30 12.86 -2.08
CA ARG A 57 8.82 12.75 -3.47
C ARG A 57 7.30 12.85 -3.58
N ALA A 58 6.59 12.28 -2.61
CA ALA A 58 5.13 12.35 -2.54
C ALA A 58 4.62 13.81 -2.46
N PHE A 59 5.34 14.72 -1.80
CA PHE A 59 4.96 16.13 -1.79
C PHE A 59 5.08 16.76 -3.18
N VAL A 60 6.17 16.48 -3.90
CA VAL A 60 6.40 17.03 -5.25
C VAL A 60 5.27 16.61 -6.18
N ALA A 61 4.90 15.33 -6.14
CA ALA A 61 3.75 14.83 -6.89
C ALA A 61 2.44 15.54 -6.47
N MET A 62 2.15 15.66 -5.18
CA MET A 62 0.93 16.36 -4.73
C MET A 62 0.91 17.85 -5.12
N ALA A 63 2.06 18.53 -5.08
CA ALA A 63 2.17 19.95 -5.41
C ALA A 63 1.95 20.22 -6.91
N GLU A 64 2.45 19.34 -7.78
CA GLU A 64 2.22 19.42 -9.23
C GLU A 64 0.73 19.41 -9.57
N HIS A 65 -0.06 18.65 -8.82
CA HIS A 65 -1.49 18.53 -9.04
C HIS A 65 -2.33 19.58 -8.31
N ALA A 66 -1.99 19.88 -7.07
CA ALA A 66 -2.65 20.94 -6.31
C ALA A 66 -2.52 22.33 -6.96
N LEU A 67 -1.55 22.50 -7.88
CA LEU A 67 -1.38 23.73 -8.65
C LEU A 67 -2.54 23.98 -9.63
N PHE A 68 -3.28 22.94 -10.05
CA PHE A 68 -4.51 23.05 -10.86
C PHE A 68 -5.76 23.36 -10.02
N HIS A 69 -5.64 23.48 -8.70
CA HIS A 69 -6.77 23.86 -7.85
C HIS A 69 -7.14 25.34 -8.04
N PRO A 70 -8.43 25.74 -8.07
CA PRO A 70 -8.85 27.13 -8.30
C PRO A 70 -8.52 28.11 -7.15
N ALA A 71 -7.80 27.67 -6.12
CA ALA A 71 -7.49 28.52 -4.97
C ALA A 71 -6.50 29.62 -5.38
N PRO A 72 -6.78 30.90 -5.08
CA PRO A 72 -5.92 32.01 -5.47
C PRO A 72 -4.57 32.01 -4.73
N ASP A 73 -4.53 31.44 -3.52
CA ASP A 73 -3.33 31.38 -2.69
C ASP A 73 -2.52 30.07 -2.89
N ARG A 74 -2.87 29.22 -3.86
CA ARG A 74 -2.26 27.89 -4.04
C ARG A 74 -0.74 27.90 -4.09
N PHE A 75 -0.13 28.84 -4.82
CA PHE A 75 1.33 28.96 -4.92
C PHE A 75 1.99 29.30 -3.59
N ALA A 76 1.41 30.26 -2.87
CA ALA A 76 1.87 30.69 -1.56
C ALA A 76 1.68 29.58 -0.51
N PHE A 77 0.55 28.90 -0.54
CA PHE A 77 0.25 27.76 0.31
C PHE A 77 1.23 26.61 0.07
N LEU A 78 1.44 26.19 -1.18
CA LEU A 78 2.37 25.11 -1.51
C LEU A 78 3.81 25.47 -1.09
N TYR A 79 4.21 26.73 -1.21
CA TYR A 79 5.52 27.18 -0.73
C TYR A 79 5.63 27.11 0.80
N SER A 80 4.58 27.49 1.54
CA SER A 80 4.52 27.33 2.99
C SER A 80 4.67 25.86 3.40
N VAL A 81 3.95 24.95 2.74
CA VAL A 81 4.05 23.50 2.98
C VAL A 81 5.46 22.99 2.71
N LEU A 82 6.05 23.36 1.57
CA LEU A 82 7.43 23.03 1.22
C LEU A 82 8.40 23.47 2.31
N LYS A 83 8.28 24.72 2.81
CA LYS A 83 9.15 25.24 3.86
C LYS A 83 9.00 24.47 5.17
N ARG A 84 7.77 24.15 5.57
CA ARG A 84 7.52 23.35 6.79
C ARG A 84 8.10 21.93 6.67
N LEU A 85 8.00 21.30 5.49
CA LEU A 85 8.60 19.98 5.21
C LEU A 85 10.12 20.03 5.26
N ALA A 86 10.72 21.02 4.60
CA ALA A 86 12.18 21.21 4.56
C ALA A 86 12.76 21.50 5.95
N ASP A 87 12.03 22.23 6.79
CA ASP A 87 12.41 22.53 8.18
C ASP A 87 12.12 21.37 9.15
N GLY A 88 11.55 20.25 8.67
CA GLY A 88 11.16 19.11 9.52
C GLY A 88 9.97 19.37 10.45
N LYS A 89 9.25 20.48 10.25
CA LYS A 89 8.07 20.91 11.04
C LYS A 89 6.75 20.30 10.54
N LEU A 90 6.82 19.50 9.48
CA LEU A 90 5.69 18.81 8.88
C LEU A 90 6.15 17.47 8.32
N LYS A 91 5.25 16.48 8.31
CA LYS A 91 5.46 15.19 7.66
C LYS A 91 4.31 14.88 6.72
N ILE A 92 4.65 14.43 5.51
CA ILE A 92 3.64 13.88 4.59
C ILE A 92 2.95 12.68 5.25
N GLY A 93 1.62 12.68 5.22
CA GLY A 93 0.79 11.65 5.88
C GLY A 93 0.35 11.98 7.31
N GLN A 94 0.78 13.11 7.89
CA GLN A 94 0.28 13.59 9.19
C GLN A 94 -1.16 14.13 9.06
N LYS A 95 -2.14 13.22 9.02
CA LYS A 95 -3.56 13.52 8.72
C LYS A 95 -4.23 14.52 9.66
N THR A 96 -3.68 14.76 10.84
CA THR A 96 -4.20 15.74 11.81
C THR A 96 -3.75 17.17 11.51
N ASP A 97 -2.70 17.36 10.72
CA ASP A 97 -2.18 18.69 10.38
C ASP A 97 -3.10 19.41 9.39
N PRO A 98 -3.50 20.66 9.65
CA PRO A 98 -4.42 21.40 8.78
C PRO A 98 -3.87 21.60 7.37
N ASP A 99 -2.56 21.81 7.21
CA ASP A 99 -1.96 22.03 5.88
C ASP A 99 -1.93 20.72 5.09
N ILE A 100 -1.72 19.57 5.74
CA ILE A 100 -1.81 18.26 5.05
C ILE A 100 -3.25 17.98 4.62
N LYS A 101 -4.25 18.27 5.47
CA LYS A 101 -5.66 18.11 5.10
C LYS A 101 -6.01 18.97 3.90
N ARG A 102 -5.61 20.25 3.94
CA ARG A 102 -5.84 21.20 2.85
C ARG A 102 -5.12 20.77 1.57
N LEU A 103 -3.88 20.32 1.65
CA LEU A 103 -3.15 19.83 0.47
C LEU A 103 -3.84 18.61 -0.15
N VAL A 104 -4.28 17.64 0.66
CA VAL A 104 -5.04 16.47 0.17
C VAL A 104 -6.36 16.90 -0.47
N GLN A 105 -7.07 17.84 0.14
CA GLN A 105 -8.32 18.38 -0.41
C GLN A 105 -8.09 19.09 -1.75
N MET A 106 -7.08 19.98 -1.82
CA MET A 106 -6.73 20.68 -3.06
C MET A 106 -6.36 19.72 -4.18
N VAL A 107 -5.66 18.63 -3.86
CA VAL A 107 -5.34 17.58 -4.84
C VAL A 107 -6.61 16.87 -5.33
N ALA A 108 -7.56 16.60 -4.44
CA ALA A 108 -8.81 15.92 -4.79
C ALA A 108 -9.77 16.81 -5.61
N GLU A 109 -9.73 18.13 -5.38
CA GLU A 109 -10.59 19.13 -6.02
C GLU A 109 -9.93 19.79 -7.25
N ALA A 110 -8.67 19.48 -7.55
CA ALA A 110 -7.95 20.05 -8.68
C ALA A 110 -8.53 19.57 -10.02
N GLU A 111 -8.97 20.52 -10.86
CA GLU A 111 -9.50 20.25 -12.19
C GLU A 111 -8.34 20.19 -13.21
N ILE A 112 -7.83 18.99 -13.50
CA ILE A 112 -6.73 18.80 -14.44
C ILE A 112 -7.26 18.91 -15.89
N PRO A 113 -6.80 19.87 -16.71
CA PRO A 113 -7.19 19.97 -18.11
C PRO A 113 -6.81 18.68 -18.85
N GLY A 114 -7.80 17.97 -19.41
CA GLY A 114 -7.57 16.73 -20.16
C GLY A 114 -7.82 15.42 -19.41
N GLY A 115 -8.38 15.45 -18.18
CA GLY A 115 -8.98 14.27 -17.55
C GLY A 115 -8.00 13.19 -17.05
N ALA A 116 -6.71 13.50 -16.92
CA ALA A 116 -5.76 12.60 -16.27
C ALA A 116 -5.92 12.70 -14.74
N ASN A 117 -6.78 11.85 -14.17
CA ASN A 117 -6.89 11.65 -12.72
C ASN A 117 -5.50 11.50 -12.09
N PHE A 118 -5.12 12.43 -11.21
CA PHE A 118 -3.97 12.22 -10.36
C PHE A 118 -4.22 11.06 -9.40
N GLN A 119 -3.46 9.99 -9.52
CA GLN A 119 -3.38 9.00 -8.47
C GLN A 119 -2.33 9.45 -7.45
N VAL A 120 -2.75 9.59 -6.19
CA VAL A 120 -1.81 9.59 -5.06
C VAL A 120 -0.88 8.37 -5.26
N PRO A 121 0.46 8.55 -5.26
CA PRO A 121 1.37 7.45 -5.51
C PRO A 121 1.06 6.27 -4.58
N ASP A 122 0.90 5.07 -5.15
CA ASP A 122 0.65 3.85 -4.38
C ASP A 122 1.79 3.69 -3.36
N PRO A 123 1.53 3.75 -2.05
CA PRO A 123 2.58 3.62 -1.04
C PRO A 123 3.28 2.26 -1.09
N LEU A 124 2.68 1.27 -1.77
CA LEU A 124 3.25 -0.05 -1.99
C LEU A 124 4.14 -0.14 -3.24
N GLU A 125 4.18 0.88 -4.12
CA GLU A 125 4.96 0.84 -5.36
C GLU A 125 6.47 0.63 -5.07
N GLY A 126 7.04 1.43 -4.17
CA GLY A 126 8.45 1.32 -3.77
C GLY A 126 8.77 -0.04 -3.14
N PRO A 127 8.05 -0.49 -2.10
CA PRO A 127 8.19 -1.83 -1.54
C PRO A 127 8.03 -2.95 -2.57
N ARG A 128 7.05 -2.86 -3.47
CA ARG A 128 6.81 -3.84 -4.54
C ARG A 128 8.00 -3.91 -5.50
N ALA A 129 8.57 -2.77 -5.88
CA ALA A 129 9.78 -2.73 -6.71
C ALA A 129 11.00 -3.31 -5.99
N ALA A 130 11.18 -3.01 -4.70
CA ALA A 130 12.26 -3.56 -3.90
C ALA A 130 12.12 -5.08 -3.68
N ALA A 131 10.89 -5.59 -3.54
CA ALA A 131 10.62 -7.01 -3.35
C ALA A 131 11.08 -7.87 -4.52
N LYS A 132 11.01 -7.34 -5.75
CA LYS A 132 11.52 -8.00 -6.97
C LYS A 132 13.02 -8.29 -6.92
N LEU A 133 13.76 -7.58 -6.07
CA LEU A 133 15.21 -7.73 -5.89
C LEU A 133 15.57 -8.50 -4.61
N CYS A 134 14.58 -9.05 -3.90
CA CYS A 134 14.78 -9.68 -2.61
C CYS A 134 15.56 -11.00 -2.71
N THR A 135 16.71 -11.05 -2.05
CA THR A 135 17.55 -12.25 -1.93
C THR A 135 17.65 -12.79 -0.50
N HIS A 136 16.77 -12.35 0.42
CA HIS A 136 16.82 -12.69 1.85
C HIS A 136 16.76 -14.19 2.19
N CYS A 137 16.25 -15.03 1.29
CA CYS A 137 16.22 -16.48 1.46
C CYS A 137 16.46 -17.17 0.12
N HIS A 138 16.81 -18.45 0.14
CA HIS A 138 17.19 -19.22 -1.06
C HIS A 138 16.06 -19.41 -2.09
N LEU A 139 14.79 -19.15 -1.73
CA LEU A 139 13.64 -19.34 -2.62
C LEU A 139 13.63 -18.40 -3.83
N HIS A 140 14.35 -17.28 -3.79
CA HIS A 140 14.42 -16.34 -4.92
C HIS A 140 15.09 -16.93 -6.16
N GLY A 141 15.97 -17.93 -5.99
CA GLY A 141 16.73 -18.52 -7.11
C GLY A 141 15.87 -19.44 -8.00
N PRO A 142 15.15 -20.43 -7.43
CA PRO A 142 14.32 -21.35 -8.21
C PRO A 142 12.98 -20.77 -8.71
N ALA A 143 12.42 -19.79 -7.99
CA ALA A 143 11.16 -19.15 -8.37
C ALA A 143 11.32 -18.33 -9.67
N SER A 144 10.26 -18.22 -10.48
CA SER A 144 10.34 -17.40 -11.70
C SER A 144 10.35 -15.91 -11.41
N GLN A 145 9.61 -15.48 -10.38
CA GLN A 145 9.62 -14.09 -9.94
C GLN A 145 9.08 -13.95 -8.51
N THR A 146 9.22 -12.77 -7.93
CA THR A 146 8.52 -12.40 -6.70
C THR A 146 7.04 -12.15 -6.99
N VAL A 147 6.16 -12.75 -6.20
CA VAL A 147 4.73 -12.43 -6.16
C VAL A 147 4.44 -11.63 -4.90
N PHE A 148 4.34 -10.31 -5.08
CA PHE A 148 3.96 -9.38 -4.01
C PHE A 148 2.44 -9.42 -3.78
N GLY A 149 1.92 -8.68 -2.79
CA GLY A 149 0.48 -8.56 -2.60
C GLY A 149 -0.20 -7.67 -3.65
N ASP A 150 -1.51 -7.84 -3.83
CA ASP A 150 -2.31 -7.13 -4.81
C ASP A 150 -3.65 -6.66 -4.22
N GLY A 151 -4.11 -5.49 -4.68
CA GLY A 151 -5.32 -4.83 -4.20
C GLY A 151 -5.08 -3.42 -3.68
N ARG A 152 -6.06 -2.86 -2.96
CA ARG A 152 -6.05 -1.47 -2.50
C ARG A 152 -5.02 -1.21 -1.41
N ALA A 153 -4.26 -0.13 -1.58
CA ALA A 153 -3.28 0.32 -0.58
C ALA A 153 -3.91 0.91 0.69
N ASP A 154 -5.22 1.16 0.70
CA ASP A 154 -5.99 1.64 1.86
C ASP A 154 -7.02 0.61 2.38
N ALA A 155 -6.92 -0.65 1.92
CA ALA A 155 -7.83 -1.74 2.25
C ALA A 155 -8.02 -1.91 3.76
N LYS A 156 -9.28 -2.04 4.19
CA LYS A 156 -9.62 -2.32 5.59
C LYS A 156 -9.51 -3.81 5.93
N LEU A 157 -9.62 -4.66 4.91
CA LEU A 157 -9.49 -6.11 5.00
C LEU A 157 -8.29 -6.58 4.20
N VAL A 158 -7.37 -7.28 4.87
CA VAL A 158 -6.22 -7.92 4.24
C VAL A 158 -6.33 -9.43 4.40
N PHE A 159 -6.08 -10.21 3.33
CA PHE A 159 -5.91 -11.66 3.44
C PHE A 159 -4.46 -12.05 3.22
N VAL A 160 -3.98 -12.99 4.03
CA VAL A 160 -2.62 -13.52 3.94
C VAL A 160 -2.69 -15.02 3.74
N GLY A 161 -2.16 -15.51 2.63
CA GLY A 161 -1.97 -16.93 2.33
C GLY A 161 -0.59 -17.46 2.72
N GLU A 162 -0.29 -18.67 2.25
CA GLU A 162 0.99 -19.34 2.53
C GLU A 162 2.12 -18.82 1.65
N GLN A 163 2.05 -19.09 0.36
CA GLN A 163 3.04 -18.72 -0.66
C GLN A 163 2.38 -18.70 -2.04
N PRO A 164 3.06 -18.21 -3.09
CA PRO A 164 2.55 -18.28 -4.45
C PRO A 164 2.52 -19.74 -4.92
N GLY A 165 1.55 -20.09 -5.77
CA GLY A 165 1.54 -21.35 -6.49
C GLY A 165 2.18 -21.23 -7.86
N ASP A 166 2.04 -22.28 -8.66
CA ASP A 166 2.59 -22.38 -10.02
C ASP A 166 2.10 -21.26 -10.94
N GLN A 167 0.79 -20.99 -10.95
CA GLN A 167 0.22 -19.96 -11.81
C GLN A 167 0.55 -18.56 -11.31
N GLU A 168 0.52 -18.34 -10.00
CA GLU A 168 0.88 -17.07 -9.36
C GLU A 168 2.34 -16.71 -9.69
N ASP A 169 3.27 -17.67 -9.58
CA ASP A 169 4.69 -17.47 -9.86
C ASP A 169 4.97 -17.12 -11.33
N ILE A 170 4.16 -17.61 -12.26
CA ILE A 170 4.28 -17.24 -13.69
C ILE A 170 3.63 -15.87 -13.95
N GLN A 171 2.49 -15.59 -13.33
CA GLN A 171 1.70 -14.39 -13.62
C GLN A 171 2.11 -13.16 -12.78
N GLY A 172 2.88 -13.35 -11.70
CA GLY A 172 3.28 -12.28 -10.80
C GLY A 172 2.16 -11.75 -9.91
N LYS A 173 1.02 -12.46 -9.81
CA LYS A 173 -0.18 -12.04 -9.06
C LYS A 173 -0.62 -13.10 -8.06
N PRO A 174 -1.00 -12.73 -6.83
CA PRO A 174 -1.43 -13.68 -5.81
C PRO A 174 -2.86 -14.18 -6.07
N PHE A 175 -3.13 -15.45 -5.75
CA PHE A 175 -4.47 -16.07 -5.81
C PHE A 175 -5.12 -16.00 -7.21
N VAL A 176 -4.39 -16.39 -8.26
CA VAL A 176 -4.93 -16.48 -9.64
C VAL A 176 -5.23 -17.91 -10.10
N GLY A 177 -4.68 -18.91 -9.39
CA GLY A 177 -4.93 -20.33 -9.67
C GLY A 177 -6.27 -20.84 -9.12
N PRO A 178 -6.50 -22.17 -9.15
CA PRO A 178 -7.77 -22.77 -8.73
C PRO A 178 -8.20 -22.42 -7.30
N ALA A 179 -7.24 -22.33 -6.37
CA ALA A 179 -7.52 -21.92 -5.00
C ALA A 179 -7.97 -20.46 -4.90
N GLY A 180 -7.44 -19.59 -5.77
CA GLY A 180 -7.84 -18.19 -5.90
C GLY A 180 -9.25 -18.04 -6.47
N GLN A 181 -9.58 -18.83 -7.50
CA GLN A 181 -10.92 -18.83 -8.09
C GLN A 181 -12.01 -19.23 -7.08
N LEU A 182 -11.78 -20.31 -6.31
CA LEU A 182 -12.68 -20.71 -5.24
C LEU A 182 -12.79 -19.64 -4.14
N PHE A 183 -11.66 -18.99 -3.83
CA PHE A 183 -11.65 -17.90 -2.86
C PHE A 183 -12.49 -16.71 -3.32
N ASP A 184 -12.31 -16.26 -4.56
CA ASP A 184 -13.05 -15.14 -5.13
C ASP A 184 -14.55 -15.46 -5.26
N GLU A 185 -14.92 -16.70 -5.63
CA GLU A 185 -16.30 -17.18 -5.64
C GLU A 185 -16.96 -17.02 -4.26
N ILE A 186 -16.30 -17.52 -3.20
CA ILE A 186 -16.85 -17.48 -1.85
C ILE A 186 -16.86 -16.06 -1.28
N LEU A 187 -15.89 -15.21 -1.62
CA LEU A 187 -15.94 -13.78 -1.27
C LEU A 187 -17.20 -13.11 -1.86
N GLY A 188 -17.51 -13.40 -3.13
CA GLY A 188 -18.73 -12.93 -3.79
C GLY A 188 -20.00 -13.38 -3.07
N GLU A 189 -20.07 -14.65 -2.66
CA GLU A 189 -21.22 -15.19 -1.90
C GLU A 189 -21.46 -14.51 -0.56
N VAL A 190 -20.39 -14.07 0.11
CA VAL A 190 -20.51 -13.36 1.38
C VAL A 190 -20.57 -11.85 1.21
N GLY A 191 -20.55 -11.32 -0.02
CA GLY A 191 -20.64 -9.89 -0.28
C GLY A 191 -19.38 -9.11 0.10
N ILE A 192 -18.20 -9.74 0.07
CA ILE A 192 -16.92 -9.03 0.17
C ILE A 192 -16.45 -8.72 -1.25
N ASP A 193 -16.38 -7.43 -1.60
CA ASP A 193 -15.84 -6.99 -2.88
C ASP A 193 -14.32 -7.20 -2.91
N ARG A 194 -13.84 -8.06 -3.82
CA ARG A 194 -12.43 -8.36 -4.00
C ARG A 194 -11.59 -7.10 -4.28
N SER A 195 -12.15 -6.14 -5.01
CA SER A 195 -11.47 -4.89 -5.37
C SER A 195 -11.27 -3.96 -4.19
N GLU A 196 -12.03 -4.11 -3.10
CA GLU A 196 -11.92 -3.33 -1.87
C GLU A 196 -10.92 -3.93 -0.85
N THR A 197 -10.30 -5.05 -1.20
CA THR A 197 -9.42 -5.83 -0.32
C THR A 197 -7.97 -5.75 -0.77
N TYR A 198 -7.07 -6.25 0.08
CA TYR A 198 -5.69 -6.52 -0.30
C TYR A 198 -5.33 -7.97 0.03
N VAL A 199 -4.68 -8.67 -0.89
CA VAL A 199 -4.36 -10.09 -0.74
C VAL A 199 -2.89 -10.32 -1.00
N THR A 200 -2.26 -11.09 -0.12
CA THR A 200 -0.85 -11.37 -0.20
C THR A 200 -0.52 -12.74 0.39
N ASN A 201 0.76 -13.11 0.41
CA ASN A 201 1.23 -14.37 1.00
C ASN A 201 2.31 -14.15 2.06
N SER A 202 2.46 -15.12 2.96
CA SER A 202 3.50 -15.11 3.99
C SER A 202 4.90 -15.15 3.41
N VAL A 203 5.07 -15.92 2.33
CA VAL A 203 6.29 -16.00 1.53
C VAL A 203 6.00 -15.46 0.13
N LYS A 204 6.96 -14.74 -0.48
CA LYS A 204 6.78 -14.05 -1.78
C LYS A 204 7.34 -14.80 -3.00
N HIS A 205 8.01 -15.93 -2.79
CA HIS A 205 8.58 -16.75 -3.86
C HIS A 205 8.01 -18.16 -3.76
N PHE A 206 7.74 -18.79 -4.91
CA PHE A 206 7.17 -20.13 -4.96
C PHE A 206 8.22 -21.19 -4.62
N LYS A 207 8.00 -21.91 -3.52
CA LYS A 207 8.77 -23.11 -3.18
C LYS A 207 8.16 -24.33 -3.83
N PHE A 208 8.94 -25.01 -4.67
CA PHE A 208 8.52 -26.22 -5.36
C PHE A 208 9.68 -27.21 -5.54
N GLU A 209 9.31 -28.45 -5.82
CA GLU A 209 10.20 -29.49 -6.32
C GLU A 209 9.86 -29.80 -7.79
N PRO A 210 10.83 -29.79 -8.72
CA PRO A 210 10.59 -30.18 -10.09
C PRO A 210 10.28 -31.68 -10.19
N ARG A 211 9.23 -32.03 -10.94
CA ARG A 211 8.93 -33.42 -11.33
C ARG A 211 8.60 -33.48 -12.82
N GLY A 212 9.63 -33.71 -13.63
CA GLY A 212 9.53 -33.53 -15.08
C GLY A 212 9.20 -32.07 -15.40
N ALA A 213 8.20 -31.84 -16.26
CA ALA A 213 7.72 -30.49 -16.59
C ALA A 213 6.85 -29.85 -15.50
N ARG A 214 6.48 -30.57 -14.43
CA ARG A 214 5.59 -30.07 -13.38
C ARG A 214 6.38 -29.48 -12.21
N ARG A 215 5.86 -28.40 -11.63
CA ARG A 215 6.37 -27.79 -10.40
C ARG A 215 5.49 -28.19 -9.22
N ILE A 216 6.00 -29.06 -8.35
CA ILE A 216 5.24 -29.62 -7.23
C ILE A 216 5.43 -28.73 -6.01
N HIS A 217 4.35 -28.06 -5.60
CA HIS A 217 4.36 -27.17 -4.44
C HIS A 217 4.91 -27.85 -3.17
N ARG A 218 5.82 -27.17 -2.47
CA ARG A 218 6.37 -27.59 -1.17
C ARG A 218 6.13 -26.49 -0.14
N LYS A 219 5.61 -26.88 1.02
CA LYS A 219 5.34 -25.94 2.12
C LYS A 219 6.63 -25.21 2.53
N PRO A 220 6.60 -23.87 2.71
CA PRO A 220 7.73 -23.17 3.29
C PRO A 220 7.94 -23.55 4.75
N ASP A 221 9.19 -23.57 5.20
CA ASP A 221 9.55 -23.84 6.58
C ASP A 221 9.49 -22.57 7.45
N ALA A 222 9.64 -22.74 8.76
CA ALA A 222 9.53 -21.64 9.71
C ALA A 222 10.59 -20.55 9.48
N GLY A 223 11.81 -20.92 9.05
CA GLY A 223 12.88 -19.97 8.78
C GLY A 223 12.59 -19.13 7.54
N GLU A 224 12.12 -19.75 6.47
CA GLU A 224 11.68 -19.05 5.25
C GLU A 224 10.54 -18.08 5.53
N VAL A 225 9.55 -18.51 6.33
CA VAL A 225 8.42 -17.65 6.73
C VAL A 225 8.92 -16.48 7.58
N GLN A 226 9.82 -16.70 8.54
CA GLN A 226 10.37 -15.64 9.38
C GLN A 226 11.19 -14.61 8.58
N LEU A 227 12.02 -15.08 7.64
CA LEU A 227 12.80 -14.19 6.76
C LEU A 227 11.90 -13.35 5.85
N CYS A 228 10.84 -13.97 5.30
CA CYS A 228 9.91 -13.29 4.40
C CYS A 228 8.87 -12.43 5.13
N ARG A 229 8.64 -12.68 6.44
CA ARG A 229 7.73 -11.93 7.31
C ARG A 229 7.94 -10.43 7.16
N TRP A 230 9.18 -9.97 7.03
CA TRP A 230 9.51 -8.55 6.83
C TRP A 230 8.67 -7.88 5.71
N TRP A 231 8.39 -8.56 4.60
CA TRP A 231 7.55 -8.00 3.53
C TRP A 231 6.08 -7.86 3.95
N VAL A 232 5.53 -8.88 4.60
CA VAL A 232 4.16 -8.85 5.13
C VAL A 232 4.00 -7.76 6.20
N GLU A 233 5.01 -7.58 7.05
CA GLU A 233 5.08 -6.47 8.00
C GLU A 233 5.01 -5.12 7.30
N LYS A 234 5.78 -4.94 6.23
CA LYS A 234 5.79 -3.69 5.46
C LYS A 234 4.46 -3.43 4.78
N GLU A 235 3.85 -4.44 4.14
CA GLU A 235 2.51 -4.33 3.55
C GLU A 235 1.48 -3.89 4.61
N ILE A 236 1.42 -4.58 5.74
CA ILE A 236 0.45 -4.27 6.81
C ILE A 236 0.70 -2.90 7.44
N ALA A 237 1.96 -2.51 7.65
CA ALA A 237 2.31 -1.21 8.22
C ALA A 237 1.93 -0.04 7.29
N LEU A 238 1.99 -0.23 5.98
CA LEU A 238 1.62 0.79 4.99
C LEU A 238 0.11 0.85 4.80
N ILE A 239 -0.55 -0.31 4.67
CA ILE A 239 -1.99 -0.41 4.44
C ILE A 239 -2.79 -0.01 5.69
N ARG A 240 -2.30 -0.40 6.87
CA ARG A 240 -2.97 -0.24 8.18
C ARG A 240 -4.42 -0.77 8.15
N PRO A 241 -4.60 -2.07 7.84
CA PRO A 241 -5.92 -2.69 7.81
C PRO A 241 -6.56 -2.68 9.20
N LYS A 242 -7.87 -2.88 9.23
CA LYS A 242 -8.66 -3.03 10.45
C LYS A 242 -8.76 -4.49 10.89
N LEU A 243 -8.75 -5.41 9.92
CA LEU A 243 -8.76 -6.85 10.13
C LEU A 243 -7.83 -7.52 9.13
N VAL A 244 -7.09 -8.53 9.60
CA VAL A 244 -6.35 -9.46 8.74
C VAL A 244 -6.98 -10.84 8.84
N VAL A 245 -7.13 -11.53 7.72
CA VAL A 245 -7.58 -12.92 7.66
C VAL A 245 -6.39 -13.81 7.29
N ALA A 246 -6.03 -14.73 8.19
CA ALA A 246 -5.00 -15.71 7.96
C ALA A 246 -5.60 -16.96 7.29
N LEU A 247 -5.23 -17.18 6.02
CA LEU A 247 -5.66 -18.33 5.23
C LEU A 247 -4.69 -19.49 5.49
N GLY A 248 -5.00 -20.33 6.47
CA GLY A 248 -4.21 -21.50 6.84
C GLY A 248 -3.09 -21.25 7.84
N ALA A 249 -2.40 -22.34 8.23
CA ALA A 249 -1.52 -22.36 9.40
C ALA A 249 -0.25 -21.54 9.20
N THR A 250 0.28 -21.50 7.99
CA THR A 250 1.49 -20.74 7.65
C THR A 250 1.25 -19.24 7.76
N ALA A 251 0.10 -18.76 7.27
CA ALA A 251 -0.32 -17.37 7.44
C ALA A 251 -0.52 -17.02 8.92
N ALA A 252 -1.17 -17.92 9.66
CA ALA A 252 -1.39 -17.72 11.08
C ALA A 252 -0.06 -17.65 11.86
N PHE A 253 0.90 -18.52 11.57
CA PHE A 253 2.24 -18.48 12.14
C PHE A 253 3.01 -17.20 11.75
N SER A 254 2.91 -16.78 10.49
CA SER A 254 3.54 -15.53 10.02
C SER A 254 3.03 -14.32 10.80
N LEU A 255 1.71 -14.25 11.04
CA LEU A 255 1.05 -13.10 11.67
C LEU A 255 1.09 -13.13 13.20
N LEU A 256 0.93 -14.29 13.82
CA LEU A 256 0.80 -14.42 15.28
C LEU A 256 2.09 -14.86 15.98
N ASP A 257 3.13 -15.22 15.22
CA ASP A 257 4.42 -15.70 15.71
C ASP A 257 4.32 -16.90 16.67
N ARG A 258 3.30 -17.75 16.46
CA ARG A 258 3.10 -18.99 17.20
C ARG A 258 2.52 -20.06 16.29
N ASN A 259 2.71 -21.32 16.68
CA ASN A 259 2.02 -22.43 16.02
C ASN A 259 0.51 -22.35 16.30
N VAL A 260 -0.27 -22.54 15.23
CA VAL A 260 -1.73 -22.45 15.25
C VAL A 260 -2.32 -23.72 14.67
N GLY A 261 -3.21 -24.36 15.42
CA GLY A 261 -3.95 -25.53 14.96
C GLY A 261 -5.23 -25.11 14.24
N ILE A 262 -5.15 -24.81 12.94
CA ILE A 262 -6.28 -24.23 12.16
C ILE A 262 -7.58 -25.01 12.31
N MET A 263 -7.54 -26.34 12.32
CA MET A 263 -8.75 -27.16 12.49
C MET A 263 -9.53 -26.85 13.78
N ARG A 264 -8.83 -26.43 14.85
CA ARG A 264 -9.42 -26.11 16.14
C ARG A 264 -9.70 -24.61 16.31
N GLU A 265 -8.86 -23.76 15.72
CA GLU A 265 -8.85 -22.32 15.99
C GLU A 265 -9.54 -21.49 14.89
N ARG A 266 -9.99 -22.09 13.78
CA ARG A 266 -10.73 -21.34 12.74
C ARG A 266 -12.01 -20.69 13.28
N GLY A 267 -12.38 -19.56 12.70
CA GLY A 267 -13.55 -18.76 13.12
C GLY A 267 -13.34 -17.98 14.42
N SER A 268 -12.10 -17.93 14.91
CA SER A 268 -11.71 -17.09 16.05
C SER A 268 -10.88 -15.90 15.58
N ILE A 269 -11.02 -14.79 16.30
CA ILE A 269 -10.24 -13.57 16.09
C ILE A 269 -9.25 -13.44 17.23
N HIS A 270 -7.96 -13.47 16.89
CA HIS A 270 -6.88 -13.26 17.83
C HIS A 270 -6.36 -11.83 17.74
N THR A 271 -5.85 -11.31 18.85
CA THR A 271 -5.13 -10.04 18.87
C THR A 271 -3.64 -10.31 18.69
N ARG A 272 -3.03 -9.69 17.67
CA ARG A 272 -1.60 -9.80 17.45
C ARG A 272 -0.83 -9.03 18.52
N ALA A 273 0.15 -9.67 19.15
CA ALA A 273 0.79 -9.15 20.36
C ALA A 273 1.51 -7.80 20.19
N ARG A 274 2.10 -7.55 19.02
CA ARG A 274 2.99 -6.40 18.80
C ARG A 274 2.29 -5.06 18.53
N ASP A 275 1.07 -5.09 18.01
CA ASP A 275 0.36 -3.90 17.51
C ASP A 275 -1.16 -3.98 17.66
N SER A 276 -1.63 -4.99 18.39
CA SER A 276 -3.05 -5.24 18.65
C SER A 276 -3.91 -5.43 17.41
N LEU A 277 -3.32 -5.73 16.23
CA LEU A 277 -4.10 -5.95 15.02
C LEU A 277 -4.94 -7.24 15.16
N PRO A 278 -6.26 -7.17 14.92
CA PRO A 278 -7.12 -8.35 14.88
C PRO A 278 -6.76 -9.27 13.70
N VAL A 279 -6.66 -10.57 13.99
CA VAL A 279 -6.35 -11.63 13.03
C VAL A 279 -7.41 -12.73 13.13
N LEU A 280 -8.26 -12.83 12.11
CA LEU A 280 -9.21 -13.93 11.96
C LEU A 280 -8.51 -15.14 11.34
N LEU A 281 -8.74 -16.32 11.90
CA LEU A 281 -8.15 -17.57 11.41
C LEU A 281 -9.16 -18.37 10.59
N THR A 282 -8.73 -18.92 9.45
CA THR A 282 -9.55 -19.84 8.66
C THR A 282 -8.70 -20.81 7.83
N TYR A 283 -9.35 -21.69 7.07
CA TYR A 283 -8.69 -22.61 6.16
C TYR A 283 -7.97 -21.88 5.02
N HIS A 284 -6.95 -22.51 4.47
CA HIS A 284 -6.46 -22.10 3.16
C HIS A 284 -7.40 -22.67 2.08
N PRO A 285 -7.82 -21.92 1.05
CA PRO A 285 -8.75 -22.41 0.02
C PRO A 285 -8.28 -23.70 -0.69
N SER A 286 -6.95 -23.87 -0.84
CA SER A 286 -6.39 -25.10 -1.42
C SER A 286 -6.62 -26.37 -0.57
N PHE A 287 -6.93 -26.24 0.72
CA PHE A 287 -7.36 -27.38 1.55
C PHE A 287 -8.71 -27.91 1.07
N LEU A 288 -9.66 -27.03 0.77
CA LEU A 288 -11.00 -27.40 0.30
C LEU A 288 -10.94 -28.18 -1.01
N LEU A 289 -10.07 -27.77 -1.93
CA LEU A 289 -9.85 -28.44 -3.23
C LEU A 289 -9.25 -29.84 -3.13
N ARG A 290 -8.70 -30.23 -1.97
CA ARG A 290 -8.09 -31.55 -1.75
C ARG A 290 -9.03 -32.56 -1.11
N ILE A 291 -10.20 -32.11 -0.65
CA ILE A 291 -11.19 -32.98 -0.04
C ILE A 291 -11.91 -33.75 -1.15
N ARG A 292 -11.89 -35.09 -1.06
CA ARG A 292 -12.53 -35.97 -2.06
C ARG A 292 -13.94 -36.38 -1.69
N GLU A 293 -14.21 -36.50 -0.40
CA GLU A 293 -15.53 -36.86 0.12
C GLU A 293 -16.49 -35.67 -0.01
N ALA A 294 -17.61 -35.87 -0.69
CA ALA A 294 -18.50 -34.77 -1.09
C ALA A 294 -19.12 -34.07 0.14
N ASP A 295 -19.58 -34.84 1.12
CA ASP A 295 -20.20 -34.31 2.34
C ASP A 295 -19.20 -33.53 3.18
N GLU A 296 -17.96 -34.01 3.25
CA GLU A 296 -16.88 -33.30 3.94
C GLU A 296 -16.48 -32.02 3.19
N ALA A 297 -16.42 -32.07 1.86
CA ALA A 297 -16.11 -30.90 1.04
C ALA A 297 -17.17 -29.81 1.22
N ALA A 298 -18.45 -30.18 1.18
CA ALA A 298 -19.58 -29.27 1.41
C ALA A 298 -19.52 -28.66 2.83
N ARG A 299 -19.27 -29.49 3.85
CA ARG A 299 -19.15 -29.05 5.24
C ARG A 299 -17.99 -28.07 5.44
N GLN A 300 -16.80 -28.38 4.91
CA GLN A 300 -15.65 -27.49 5.08
C GLN A 300 -15.75 -26.21 4.24
N ARG A 301 -16.42 -26.26 3.07
CA ARG A 301 -16.77 -25.06 2.31
C ARG A 301 -17.72 -24.17 3.12
N ALA A 302 -18.78 -24.73 3.71
CA ALA A 302 -19.72 -23.98 4.54
C ALA A 302 -19.02 -23.33 5.76
N ASN A 303 -18.09 -24.05 6.39
CA ASN A 303 -17.24 -23.50 7.45
C ASN A 303 -16.41 -22.31 6.93
N PHE A 304 -15.73 -22.45 5.80
CA PHE A 304 -14.94 -21.36 5.23
C PHE A 304 -15.81 -20.13 4.88
N THR A 305 -16.96 -20.34 4.24
CA THR A 305 -17.95 -19.28 3.97
C THR A 305 -18.41 -18.59 5.26
N SER A 306 -18.65 -19.35 6.34
CA SER A 306 -19.04 -18.79 7.63
C SER A 306 -17.96 -17.89 8.25
N ASP A 307 -16.68 -18.26 8.13
CA ASP A 307 -15.57 -17.45 8.64
C ASP A 307 -15.41 -16.14 7.87
N LEU A 308 -15.55 -16.20 6.54
CA LEU A 308 -15.47 -15.00 5.71
C LEU A 308 -16.65 -14.05 5.97
N ARG A 309 -17.85 -14.59 6.19
CA ARG A 309 -19.00 -13.79 6.63
C ARG A 309 -18.72 -13.13 7.98
N GLN A 310 -18.13 -13.86 8.93
CA GLN A 310 -17.73 -13.29 10.21
C GLN A 310 -16.72 -12.14 10.05
N ALA A 311 -15.77 -12.26 9.11
CA ALA A 311 -14.82 -11.20 8.81
C ALA A 311 -15.51 -9.92 8.31
N ARG A 312 -16.46 -10.05 7.37
CA ARG A 312 -17.29 -8.94 6.89
C ARG A 312 -18.09 -8.30 8.03
N ASP A 313 -18.85 -9.10 8.77
CA ASP A 313 -19.71 -8.62 9.86
C ASP A 313 -18.88 -7.96 10.98
N TRP A 314 -17.65 -8.44 11.20
CA TRP A 314 -16.72 -7.79 12.13
C TRP A 314 -16.31 -6.40 11.63
N LEU A 315 -15.95 -6.26 10.35
CA LEU A 315 -15.59 -4.96 9.78
C LEU A 315 -16.74 -3.95 9.83
N GLU A 316 -17.95 -4.37 9.43
CA GLU A 316 -19.13 -3.51 9.45
C GLU A 316 -19.40 -2.95 10.85
N ARG A 317 -19.20 -3.75 11.90
CA ARG A 317 -19.39 -3.33 13.31
C ARG A 317 -18.28 -2.45 13.87
N ASN A 318 -17.06 -2.52 13.34
CA ASN A 318 -15.87 -1.91 13.96
C ASN A 318 -15.23 -0.80 13.12
N VAL A 319 -15.75 -0.53 11.92
CA VAL A 319 -15.19 0.44 10.97
C VAL A 319 -16.20 1.47 10.49
N ALA A 320 -17.51 1.24 10.71
CA ALA A 320 -18.57 2.22 10.46
C ALA A 320 -18.42 3.49 11.31
#